data_AF-V5I7V1-F1
#
_entry.id   AF-V5I7V1-F1
#
_cell.length_a   1.000
_cell.length_b   1.000
_cell.length_c   1.000
_cell.angle_alpha   90.00
_cell.angle_beta   90.00
_cell.angle_gamma   90.00
#
_symmetry.space_group_name_H-M   'P 1'
#
loop_
_entity.id
_entity.type
_entity.pdbx_description
1 polymer ?
#
loop_
_entity_poly.entity_id
_entity_poly.type
_entity_poly.pdbx_seq_one_letter_code
_entity_poly.pdbx_strand_id
1 'polypeptide(L)'
;YSCRECGMDKTCVLCVECFKNSEHRHHKYKMGTSCGGGCCDCGDVEAWKRDPFCKIHIAGISEEEQKKGLPEDLIERTRIVFEAVLWYAYRLLSTEQISDIRLGGGSDNFFDIDTYCTILYNDEIHTFEQVINTLARVLKCNQRSSTEFVTNIDREGRAVVKCSSFQHCSDLKQEIEKYTSRHG
;
A
#
# COMPACT_ATOMS: atom_id res chain seq x y z
N TYR A 1 1.06 3.09 28.84
CA TYR A 1 0.70 4.14 29.82
C TYR A 1 0.53 5.44 29.08
N SER A 2 -0.63 6.08 29.18
CA SER A 2 -0.90 7.35 28.47
C SER A 2 -1.07 8.49 29.46
N CYS A 3 -0.16 9.46 29.44
CA CYS A 3 -0.22 10.65 30.29
C CYS A 3 -1.26 11.63 29.73
N ARG A 4 -2.21 12.05 30.57
CA ARG A 4 -3.33 12.93 30.18
C ARG A 4 -2.94 14.41 30.14
N GLU A 5 -1.82 14.75 30.75
CA GLU A 5 -1.37 16.13 30.88
C GLU A 5 -0.33 16.49 29.82
N CYS A 6 0.58 15.55 29.51
CA CYS A 6 1.73 15.83 28.67
C CYS A 6 1.62 15.31 27.23
N GLY A 7 0.72 14.36 26.95
CA GLY A 7 0.50 13.87 25.59
C GLY A 7 -0.06 14.95 24.67
N MET A 8 0.37 14.94 23.42
CA MET A 8 -0.20 15.79 22.37
C MET A 8 -1.61 15.34 21.99
N ASP A 9 -1.86 14.03 21.94
CA ASP A 9 -3.18 13.45 21.74
C ASP A 9 -3.41 12.18 22.59
N LYS A 10 -4.49 11.44 22.30
CA LYS A 10 -4.90 10.25 23.07
C LYS A 10 -4.14 8.97 22.70
N THR A 11 -3.35 9.00 21.63
CA THR A 11 -2.54 7.89 21.14
C THR A 11 -1.19 7.82 21.84
N CYS A 12 -0.69 8.94 22.36
CA CYS A 12 0.59 9.02 23.08
C CYS A 12 0.67 7.99 24.21
N VAL A 13 1.67 7.12 24.15
CA VAL A 13 1.81 5.97 25.02
C VAL A 13 3.28 5.65 25.33
N LEU A 14 3.53 5.37 26.60
CA LEU A 14 4.80 4.83 27.09
C LEU A 14 4.65 3.36 27.43
N CYS A 15 5.67 2.55 27.12
CA CYS A 15 5.80 1.21 27.67
C CYS A 15 5.99 1.27 29.20
N VAL A 16 5.86 0.12 29.87
CA VAL A 16 5.98 0.04 31.34
C VAL A 16 7.32 0.61 31.82
N GLU A 17 8.41 0.27 31.14
CA GLU A 17 9.76 0.63 31.57
C GLU A 17 10.03 2.13 31.35
N CYS A 18 9.67 2.67 30.19
CA CYS A 18 9.83 4.10 29.91
C CYS A 18 8.99 4.94 30.87
N PHE A 19 7.75 4.51 31.15
CA PHE A 19 6.87 5.21 32.08
C PHE A 19 7.51 5.30 33.48
N LYS A 20 7.99 4.19 34.04
CA LYS A 20 8.65 4.14 35.37
C LYS A 20 9.87 5.07 35.44
N ASN A 21 10.61 5.19 34.35
CA ASN A 21 11.82 6.01 34.29
C ASN A 21 11.58 7.45 33.79
N SER A 22 10.33 7.85 33.58
CA SER A 22 9.95 9.19 33.10
C SER A 22 9.32 10.05 34.20
N GLU A 23 9.22 11.35 33.97
CA GLU A 23 8.48 12.26 34.85
C GLU A 23 6.97 12.05 34.78
N HIS A 24 6.47 11.41 33.71
CA HIS A 24 5.05 11.13 33.51
C HIS A 24 4.42 10.23 34.58
N ARG A 25 5.23 9.51 35.37
CA ARG A 25 4.73 8.70 36.50
C ARG A 25 4.10 9.51 37.62
N HIS A 26 4.41 10.80 37.70
CA HIS A 26 3.87 11.72 38.70
C HIS A 26 2.67 12.53 38.19
N HIS A 27 2.23 12.31 36.95
CA HIS A 27 1.08 12.98 36.34
C HIS A 27 -0.16 12.08 36.35
N LYS A 28 -1.32 12.60 35.94
CA LYS A 28 -2.51 11.80 35.67
C LYS A 28 -2.32 10.98 34.41
N TYR A 29 -2.40 9.66 34.55
CA TYR A 29 -2.25 8.73 33.43
C TYR A 29 -3.38 7.70 33.38
N LYS A 30 -3.53 7.06 32.23
CA LYS A 30 -4.35 5.87 32.03
C LYS A 30 -3.45 4.67 31.76
N MET A 31 -3.70 3.56 32.46
CA MET A 31 -3.11 2.27 32.16
C MET A 31 -4.02 1.49 31.21
N GLY A 32 -3.41 0.80 30.26
CA GLY A 32 -4.08 -0.12 29.35
C GLY A 32 -3.07 -1.15 28.87
N THR A 33 -3.52 -2.38 28.68
CA THR A 33 -2.72 -3.47 28.14
C THR A 33 -3.10 -3.60 26.67
N SER A 34 -2.13 -3.48 25.75
CA SER A 34 -2.36 -3.83 24.36
C SER A 34 -2.26 -5.34 24.21
N CYS A 35 -3.04 -5.93 23.29
CA CYS A 35 -2.97 -7.36 22.95
C CYS A 35 -1.71 -7.73 22.12
N GLY A 36 -0.62 -6.96 22.27
CA GLY A 36 0.54 -6.95 21.37
C GLY A 36 0.41 -5.89 20.26
N GLY A 37 1.54 -5.31 19.84
CA GLY A 37 1.59 -4.41 18.66
C GLY A 37 1.51 -2.89 18.91
N GLY A 38 2.02 -2.38 20.04
CA GLY A 38 2.11 -0.92 20.28
C GLY A 38 3.54 -0.40 20.22
N CYS A 39 3.76 0.75 19.58
CA CYS A 39 5.01 1.50 19.68
C CYS A 39 5.02 2.33 20.97
N CYS A 40 6.20 2.52 21.56
CA CYS A 40 6.36 3.40 22.71
C CYS A 40 6.90 4.74 22.21
N ASP A 41 6.22 5.83 22.52
CA ASP A 41 6.56 7.18 22.02
C ASP A 41 7.66 7.86 22.85
N CYS A 42 8.46 7.08 23.57
CA CYS A 42 9.53 7.64 24.38
C CYS A 42 10.62 8.18 23.45
N GLY A 43 10.90 9.47 23.57
CA GLY A 43 11.87 10.19 22.77
C GLY A 43 11.34 10.82 21.49
N ASP A 44 10.05 10.67 21.23
CA ASP A 44 9.35 11.42 20.21
C ASP A 44 8.96 12.81 20.73
N VAL A 45 9.61 13.86 20.23
CA VAL A 45 9.33 15.25 20.60
C VAL A 45 7.99 15.75 20.08
N GLU A 46 7.42 15.10 19.07
CA GLU A 46 6.10 15.43 18.52
C GLU A 46 4.97 14.77 19.33
N ALA A 47 5.25 13.71 20.08
CA ALA A 47 4.26 13.04 20.92
C ALA A 47 4.04 13.74 22.28
N TRP A 48 5.02 14.49 22.80
CA TRP A 48 4.98 15.05 24.16
C TRP A 48 5.19 16.56 24.21
N LYS A 49 4.29 17.26 24.93
CA LYS A 49 4.41 18.71 25.21
C LYS A 49 5.64 19.06 26.06
N ARG A 50 6.08 18.12 26.90
CA ARG A 50 7.23 18.22 27.79
C ARG A 50 7.73 16.83 28.17
N ASP A 51 8.98 16.76 28.60
CA ASP A 51 9.63 15.52 29.07
C ASP A 51 9.50 14.35 28.06
N PRO A 52 9.89 14.53 26.78
CA PRO A 52 9.72 13.48 25.76
C PRO A 52 10.56 12.23 26.04
N PHE A 53 11.66 12.36 26.79
CA PHE A 53 12.60 11.27 27.07
C PHE A 53 12.47 10.76 28.51
N CYS A 54 12.63 9.44 28.68
CA CYS A 54 12.88 8.85 29.99
C CYS A 54 14.37 8.99 30.36
N LYS A 55 14.70 8.78 31.64
CA LYS A 55 16.08 8.88 32.14
C LYS A 55 17.09 7.92 31.47
N ILE A 56 16.60 6.82 30.88
CA ILE A 56 17.43 5.86 30.16
C ILE A 56 17.72 6.37 28.75
N HIS A 57 16.66 6.72 28.00
CA HIS A 57 16.82 7.14 26.60
C HIS A 57 17.43 8.52 26.44
N ILE A 58 17.32 9.41 27.43
CA ILE A 58 18.02 10.70 27.39
C ILE A 58 19.55 10.54 27.43
N ALA A 59 20.05 9.49 28.10
CA ALA A 59 21.48 9.21 28.16
C ALA A 59 22.05 8.74 26.81
N GLY A 60 21.22 8.10 25.97
CA GLY A 60 21.58 7.68 24.62
C GLY A 60 21.59 8.80 23.58
N ILE A 61 21.32 10.06 23.98
CA ILE A 61 21.34 11.24 23.10
C ILE A 61 22.66 12.00 23.24
N SER A 62 23.71 11.38 23.80
CA SER A 62 25.00 12.04 23.92
C SER A 62 25.45 12.58 22.55
N GLU A 63 25.83 13.86 22.49
CA GLU A 63 26.15 14.57 21.24
C GLU A 63 27.32 13.91 20.46
N GLU A 64 28.11 13.07 21.14
CA GLU A 64 29.21 12.30 20.57
C GLU A 64 28.73 11.09 19.73
N GLU A 65 27.55 10.53 20.02
CA GLU A 65 26.96 9.41 19.26
C GLU A 65 26.12 9.87 18.07
N GLN A 66 25.43 11.01 18.17
CA GLN A 66 24.62 11.57 17.07
C GLN A 66 25.45 12.03 15.86
N LYS A 67 26.74 12.31 16.02
CA LYS A 67 27.63 12.74 14.93
C LYS A 67 28.29 11.60 14.16
N LYS A 68 28.12 10.35 14.59
CA LYS A 68 28.58 9.20 13.82
C LYS A 68 27.54 8.91 12.75
N GLY A 69 27.71 9.55 11.59
CA GLY A 69 27.03 9.13 10.38
C GLY A 69 27.22 7.62 10.16
N LEU A 70 26.31 7.01 9.39
CA LEU A 70 26.45 5.61 9.01
C LEU A 70 27.82 5.39 8.32
N PRO A 71 28.49 4.26 8.56
CA PRO A 71 29.73 3.92 7.85
C PRO A 71 29.56 4.06 6.34
N GLU A 72 30.58 4.57 5.65
CA GLU A 72 30.51 4.92 4.22
C GLU A 72 30.22 3.68 3.34
N ASP A 73 30.72 2.50 3.74
CA ASP A 73 30.42 1.22 3.12
C ASP A 73 28.94 0.83 3.28
N LEU A 74 28.35 1.13 4.43
CA LEU A 74 26.93 0.88 4.69
C LEU A 74 26.07 1.82 3.86
N ILE A 75 26.46 3.09 3.71
CA ILE A 75 25.75 4.07 2.87
C ILE A 75 25.71 3.58 1.42
N GLU A 76 26.85 3.19 0.83
CA GLU A 76 26.89 2.76 -0.57
C GLU A 76 26.08 1.47 -0.81
N ARG A 77 26.21 0.48 0.08
CA ARG A 77 25.41 -0.76 0.01
C ARG A 77 23.92 -0.47 0.12
N THR A 78 23.54 0.44 1.03
CA THR A 78 22.16 0.84 1.27
C THR A 78 21.59 1.55 0.05
N ARG A 79 22.36 2.43 -0.61
CA ARG A 79 21.98 3.11 -1.84
C ARG A 79 21.60 2.13 -2.94
N ILE A 80 22.46 1.14 -3.19
CA ILE A 80 22.23 0.10 -4.22
C ILE A 80 20.95 -0.70 -3.91
N VAL A 81 20.77 -1.12 -2.65
CA VAL A 81 19.60 -1.90 -2.23
C VAL A 81 18.31 -1.08 -2.38
N PHE A 82 18.30 0.17 -1.90
CA PHE A 82 17.14 1.03 -2.04
C PHE A 82 16.80 1.32 -3.50
N GLU A 83 17.79 1.58 -4.35
CA GLU A 83 17.57 1.80 -5.78
C GLU A 83 16.92 0.57 -6.43
N ALA A 84 17.43 -0.63 -6.15
CA ALA A 84 16.86 -1.88 -6.68
C ALA A 84 15.42 -2.13 -6.18
N VAL A 85 15.17 -1.94 -4.88
CA VAL A 85 13.85 -2.16 -4.27
C VAL A 85 12.84 -1.14 -4.75
N LEU A 86 13.21 0.14 -4.80
CA LEU A 86 12.33 1.20 -5.29
C LEU A 86 12.03 1.03 -6.78
N TRP A 87 13.03 0.61 -7.57
CA TRP A 87 12.80 0.32 -8.98
C TRP A 87 11.91 -0.91 -9.19
N TYR A 88 12.07 -1.96 -8.38
CA TYR A 88 11.18 -3.11 -8.38
C TYR A 88 9.74 -2.73 -7.97
N ALA A 89 9.59 -1.97 -6.89
CA ALA A 89 8.29 -1.48 -6.43
C ALA A 89 7.64 -0.57 -7.48
N TYR A 90 8.42 0.32 -8.10
CA TYR A 90 7.99 1.13 -9.23
C TYR A 90 7.47 0.24 -10.35
N ARG A 91 8.24 -0.73 -10.86
CA ARG A 91 7.78 -1.65 -11.91
C ARG A 91 6.52 -2.43 -11.54
N LEU A 92 6.42 -2.89 -10.29
CA LEU A 92 5.25 -3.60 -9.79
C LEU A 92 4.00 -2.69 -9.80
N LEU A 93 4.16 -1.45 -9.35
CA LEU A 93 3.08 -0.48 -9.17
C LEU A 93 2.74 0.33 -10.43
N SER A 94 3.71 0.53 -11.33
CA SER A 94 3.66 1.48 -12.45
C SER A 94 3.51 0.83 -13.82
N THR A 95 3.14 -0.46 -13.89
CA THR A 95 2.77 -1.23 -15.10
C THR A 95 3.86 -2.18 -15.62
N GLU A 96 3.81 -3.48 -15.29
CA GLU A 96 4.47 -4.55 -16.08
C GLU A 96 4.08 -6.03 -15.77
N GLN A 97 2.87 -6.36 -15.28
CA GLN A 97 2.32 -7.74 -15.46
C GLN A 97 1.39 -7.82 -16.68
N ILE A 98 1.73 -7.11 -17.77
CA ILE A 98 1.19 -7.46 -19.08
C ILE A 98 1.82 -8.79 -19.56
N SER A 99 2.95 -9.22 -18.98
CA SER A 99 3.62 -10.47 -19.36
C SER A 99 2.96 -11.75 -18.85
N ASP A 100 2.17 -11.70 -17.78
CA ASP A 100 1.57 -12.91 -17.18
C ASP A 100 0.19 -13.26 -17.76
N ILE A 101 -0.35 -12.45 -18.67
CA ILE A 101 -1.51 -12.80 -19.50
C ILE A 101 -0.99 -13.34 -20.85
N ARG A 102 -0.12 -14.34 -20.79
CA ARG A 102 0.18 -15.20 -21.94
C ARG A 102 -0.74 -16.41 -21.90
N LEU A 103 -1.92 -16.26 -22.50
CA LEU A 103 -2.61 -17.39 -23.10
C LEU A 103 -1.70 -17.93 -24.22
N GLY A 104 -1.34 -19.20 -24.11
CA GLY A 104 -0.22 -19.79 -24.84
C GLY A 104 -0.31 -19.79 -26.36
N GLY A 105 0.84 -20.08 -26.98
CA GLY A 105 0.96 -20.41 -28.39
C GLY A 105 2.16 -19.71 -29.03
N GLY A 106 3.24 -20.45 -29.27
CA GLY A 106 4.45 -19.92 -29.87
C GLY A 106 4.23 -19.41 -31.30
N SER A 107 4.60 -18.15 -31.53
CA SER A 107 5.11 -17.66 -32.81
C SER A 107 5.79 -16.31 -32.58
N ASP A 108 7.04 -16.21 -33.02
CA ASP A 108 7.99 -15.10 -32.83
C ASP A 108 7.64 -13.78 -33.55
N ASN A 109 6.42 -13.24 -33.38
CA ASN A 109 6.05 -11.91 -33.88
C ASN A 109 5.16 -11.16 -32.86
N PHE A 110 5.68 -10.98 -31.63
CA PHE A 110 4.85 -10.71 -30.44
C PHE A 110 4.71 -9.25 -29.99
N PHE A 111 5.13 -8.26 -30.80
CA PHE A 111 4.81 -6.86 -30.56
C PHE A 111 4.37 -6.21 -31.87
N ASP A 112 3.09 -6.38 -32.20
CA ASP A 112 2.43 -5.40 -33.05
C ASP A 112 2.28 -4.13 -32.17
N ILE A 113 3.12 -3.14 -32.43
CA ILE A 113 3.34 -1.92 -31.62
C ILE A 113 2.04 -1.11 -31.42
N ASP A 114 0.98 -1.44 -32.15
CA ASP A 114 -0.33 -0.77 -32.11
C ASP A 114 -1.42 -1.56 -31.34
N THR A 115 -1.05 -2.61 -30.61
CA THR A 115 -2.02 -3.35 -29.77
C THR A 115 -2.13 -2.74 -28.38
N TYR A 116 -3.25 -2.08 -28.12
CA TYR A 116 -3.64 -1.59 -26.79
C TYR A 116 -4.48 -2.66 -26.08
N CYS A 117 -4.52 -2.61 -24.75
CA CYS A 117 -5.38 -3.49 -23.95
C CYS A 117 -6.25 -2.69 -22.99
N THR A 118 -7.52 -3.09 -22.88
CA THR A 118 -8.44 -2.62 -21.85
C THR A 118 -8.27 -3.51 -20.62
N ILE A 119 -7.93 -2.90 -19.49
CA ILE A 119 -7.73 -3.56 -18.19
C ILE A 119 -8.85 -3.11 -17.25
N LEU A 120 -9.47 -4.07 -16.55
CA LEU A 120 -10.35 -3.80 -15.42
C LEU A 120 -9.59 -3.99 -14.12
N TYR A 121 -9.83 -3.08 -13.17
CA TYR A 121 -9.27 -3.11 -11.82
C TYR A 121 -10.36 -3.44 -10.82
N ASN A 122 -9.99 -4.13 -9.75
CA ASN A 122 -10.89 -4.36 -8.64
C ASN A 122 -11.19 -3.05 -7.91
N ASP A 123 -12.44 -2.84 -7.50
CA ASP A 123 -12.87 -1.71 -6.70
C ASP A 123 -13.75 -2.17 -5.53
N GLU A 124 -14.02 -1.27 -4.57
CA GLU A 124 -14.87 -1.57 -3.41
C GLU A 124 -16.33 -1.14 -3.61
N ILE A 125 -16.70 -0.71 -4.82
CA ILE A 125 -17.98 -0.05 -5.09
C ILE A 125 -18.95 -1.00 -5.80
N HIS A 126 -18.48 -1.77 -6.79
CA HIS A 126 -19.33 -2.60 -7.63
C HIS A 126 -19.33 -4.06 -7.17
N THR A 127 -20.52 -4.67 -7.11
CA THR A 127 -20.67 -6.10 -6.80
C THR A 127 -20.28 -7.00 -7.96
N PHE A 128 -19.86 -8.23 -7.67
CA PHE A 128 -19.53 -9.23 -8.70
C PHE A 128 -20.64 -9.40 -9.73
N GLU A 129 -21.91 -9.45 -9.31
CA GLU A 129 -23.03 -9.64 -10.23
C GLU A 129 -23.20 -8.45 -11.20
N GLN A 130 -23.02 -7.23 -10.71
CA GLN A 130 -23.08 -6.02 -11.56
C GLN A 130 -21.96 -6.02 -12.61
N VAL A 131 -20.73 -6.40 -12.22
CA VAL A 131 -19.60 -6.47 -13.14
C VAL A 131 -19.79 -7.60 -14.15
N ILE A 132 -20.22 -8.79 -13.71
CA ILE A 132 -20.51 -9.94 -14.57
C ILE A 132 -21.54 -9.58 -15.65
N ASN A 133 -22.65 -8.94 -15.26
CA ASN A 133 -23.71 -8.55 -16.17
C ASN A 133 -23.26 -7.46 -17.16
N THR A 134 -22.44 -6.52 -16.70
CA THR A 134 -21.85 -5.47 -17.55
C THR A 134 -20.91 -6.09 -18.57
N LEU A 135 -20.01 -6.98 -18.14
CA LEU A 135 -19.06 -7.65 -19.02
C LEU A 135 -19.75 -8.53 -20.07
N ALA A 136 -20.75 -9.31 -19.67
CA ALA A 136 -21.51 -10.17 -20.60
C ALA A 136 -22.18 -9.34 -21.71
N ARG A 137 -22.67 -8.14 -21.38
CA ARG A 137 -23.34 -7.24 -22.34
C ARG A 137 -22.35 -6.55 -23.27
N VAL A 138 -21.29 -5.98 -22.70
CA VAL A 138 -20.34 -5.14 -23.44
C VAL A 138 -19.38 -5.97 -24.28
N LEU A 139 -18.83 -7.05 -23.72
CA LEU A 139 -17.91 -7.95 -24.43
C LEU A 139 -18.65 -8.97 -25.32
N LYS A 140 -19.99 -9.04 -25.22
CA LYS A 140 -20.84 -10.02 -25.91
C LYS A 140 -20.37 -11.47 -25.67
N CYS A 141 -19.84 -11.74 -24.48
CA CYS A 141 -19.39 -13.06 -24.07
C CYS A 141 -20.46 -13.78 -23.24
N ASN A 142 -20.30 -15.09 -23.09
CA ASN A 142 -21.19 -15.89 -22.27
C ASN A 142 -20.96 -15.60 -20.77
N GLN A 143 -21.96 -15.92 -19.94
CA GLN A 143 -21.90 -15.67 -18.49
C GLN A 143 -20.69 -16.33 -17.82
N ARG A 144 -20.33 -17.55 -18.24
CA ARG A 144 -19.18 -18.28 -17.69
C ARG A 144 -17.86 -17.53 -17.89
N SER A 145 -17.63 -17.01 -19.09
CA SER A 145 -16.44 -16.22 -19.41
C SER A 145 -16.42 -14.90 -18.62
N SER A 146 -17.57 -14.24 -18.44
CA SER A 146 -17.67 -13.05 -17.58
C SER A 146 -17.32 -13.36 -16.12
N THR A 147 -17.81 -14.49 -15.57
CA THR A 147 -17.48 -14.93 -14.22
C THR A 147 -15.99 -15.24 -14.06
N GLU A 148 -15.36 -15.85 -15.07
CA GLU A 148 -13.91 -16.09 -15.09
C GLU A 148 -13.11 -14.78 -15.04
N PHE A 149 -13.51 -13.76 -15.82
CA PHE A 149 -12.88 -12.43 -15.74
C PHE A 149 -13.00 -11.84 -14.33
N VAL A 150 -14.20 -11.85 -13.75
CA VAL A 150 -14.44 -11.27 -12.43
C VAL A 150 -13.69 -12.00 -11.31
N THR A 151 -13.61 -13.33 -11.40
CA THR A 151 -12.83 -14.13 -10.44
C THR A 151 -11.34 -13.81 -10.54
N ASN A 152 -10.83 -13.59 -11.76
CA ASN A 152 -9.44 -13.19 -11.96
C ASN A 152 -9.18 -11.76 -11.45
N ILE A 153 -10.12 -10.83 -11.64
CA ILE A 153 -10.03 -9.46 -11.11
C ILE A 153 -9.99 -9.47 -9.57
N ASP A 154 -10.83 -10.27 -8.93
CA ASP A 154 -10.86 -10.39 -7.46
C ASP A 154 -9.54 -10.94 -6.91
N ARG A 155 -9.03 -12.01 -7.54
CA ARG A 155 -7.82 -12.71 -7.10
C ARG A 155 -6.55 -11.88 -7.33
N GLU A 156 -6.42 -11.26 -8.50
CA GLU A 156 -5.18 -10.61 -8.95
C GLU A 156 -5.25 -9.08 -8.86
N GLY A 157 -6.40 -8.52 -8.46
CA GLY A 157 -6.68 -7.08 -8.41
C GLY A 157 -6.91 -6.42 -9.78
N ARG A 158 -6.68 -7.15 -10.88
CA ARG A 158 -6.84 -6.67 -12.26
C ARG A 158 -7.00 -7.81 -13.27
N ALA A 159 -7.64 -7.55 -14.40
CA ALA A 159 -7.65 -8.46 -15.55
C ALA A 159 -7.71 -7.71 -16.89
N VAL A 160 -7.00 -8.22 -17.90
CA VAL A 160 -7.18 -7.77 -19.29
C VAL A 160 -8.46 -8.38 -19.84
N VAL A 161 -9.37 -7.52 -20.30
CA VAL A 161 -10.65 -7.94 -20.89
C VAL A 161 -10.60 -8.01 -22.41
N LYS A 162 -9.76 -7.18 -23.04
CA LYS A 162 -9.60 -7.15 -24.50
C LYS A 162 -8.28 -6.50 -24.88
N CYS A 163 -7.61 -7.03 -25.91
CA CYS A 163 -6.55 -6.33 -26.63
C CYS A 163 -6.97 -6.09 -28.09
N SER A 164 -6.77 -4.86 -28.58
CA SER A 164 -7.19 -4.38 -29.90
C SER A 164 -6.51 -3.04 -30.21
N SER A 165 -6.90 -2.37 -31.30
CA SER A 165 -6.47 -1.00 -31.58
C SER A 165 -6.88 -0.01 -30.48
N PHE A 166 -6.17 1.12 -30.39
CA PHE A 166 -6.46 2.19 -29.41
C PHE A 166 -7.93 2.61 -29.42
N GLN A 167 -8.49 2.86 -30.61
CA GLN A 167 -9.86 3.32 -30.77
C GLN A 167 -10.85 2.31 -30.16
N HIS A 168 -10.71 1.03 -30.49
CA HIS A 168 -11.57 -0.01 -29.93
C HIS A 168 -11.43 -0.15 -28.41
N CYS A 169 -10.21 -0.06 -27.88
CA CYS A 169 -9.99 -0.15 -26.43
C CYS A 169 -10.55 1.07 -25.67
N SER A 170 -10.46 2.26 -26.29
CA SER A 170 -11.01 3.51 -25.77
C SER A 170 -12.54 3.51 -25.77
N ASP A 171 -13.15 3.06 -26.88
CA ASP A 171 -14.61 2.94 -26.99
C ASP A 171 -15.15 1.91 -25.98
N LEU A 172 -14.47 0.78 -25.84
CA LEU A 172 -14.81 -0.26 -24.86
C LEU A 172 -14.73 0.27 -23.43
N LYS A 173 -13.68 1.02 -23.09
CA LYS A 173 -13.55 1.67 -21.78
C LYS A 173 -14.74 2.59 -21.51
N GLN A 174 -15.07 3.49 -22.45
CA GLN A 174 -16.19 4.42 -22.28
C GLN A 174 -17.54 3.71 -22.15
N GLU A 175 -17.73 2.60 -22.85
CA GLU A 175 -18.94 1.80 -22.75
C GLU A 175 -19.08 1.18 -21.36
N ILE A 176 -18.01 0.56 -20.83
CA ILE A 176 -18.01 -0.01 -19.48
C ILE A 176 -18.27 1.08 -18.43
N GLU A 177 -17.58 2.23 -18.51
CA GLU A 177 -17.77 3.36 -17.58
C GLU A 177 -19.20 3.90 -17.59
N LYS A 178 -19.88 3.92 -18.75
CA LYS A 178 -21.29 4.34 -18.86
C LYS A 178 -22.25 3.39 -18.16
N TYR A 179 -21.98 2.08 -18.14
CA TYR A 179 -22.85 1.10 -17.49
C TYR A 179 -22.61 1.03 -15.98
N THR A 180 -21.36 1.18 -15.54
CA THR A 180 -20.99 1.17 -14.11
C THR A 180 -21.42 2.45 -13.39
N SER A 181 -21.20 3.63 -14.00
CA SER A 181 -21.63 4.94 -13.44
C SER A 181 -23.15 5.10 -13.25
N ARG A 182 -23.96 4.28 -13.92
CA ARG A 182 -25.43 4.28 -13.76
C ARG A 182 -25.91 3.49 -12.54
N HIS A 183 -25.05 2.65 -11.95
CA HIS A 183 -25.40 1.73 -10.88
C HIS A 183 -24.49 1.87 -9.63
N GLY A 184 -23.61 2.87 -9.61
CA GLY A 184 -22.75 3.25 -8.49
C GLY A 184 -23.22 4.51 -7.78
#